data_AF-A0A949KCX7-F1
#
_entry.id   AF-A0A949KCX7-F1
#
_cell.length_a   1.000
_cell.length_b   1.000
_cell.length_c   1.000
_cell.angle_alpha   90.00
_cell.angle_beta   90.00
_cell.angle_gamma   90.00
#
_symmetry.space_group_name_H-M   'P 1'
#
loop_
_entity.id
_entity.type
_entity.pdbx_description
1 polymer ?
#
loop_
_entity_poly.entity_id
_entity_poly.type
_entity_poly.pdbx_seq_one_letter_code
_entity_poly.pdbx_strand_id
1 'polypeptide(L)'
;MGFNYDADFWRDYLPVAHLNAIPALSAPFAHRGLVDTRDFISSHDYEHLDIYNLFFRPRDELNSSMGLWVYRDGEDVAMLTVDIPRRYSEQDRQKLERSLRVIFPHLKSAFALMMDLELKRDRPETAVFWLETIPTAAYLVNRNCKVLEMNEAGMRLAGSEDCSLAIGRNRMVRSGAAAVTKAIEARVRRVAMSLVPEGPFAIPDGDRPRLSGYCIPVGTGSQRDSVLRHFRDRNREVLLVVADADEVLSNPPEIIETALGLTPAEARIVSALSNGGGLREAADAAGIGYNTARSQVASASAKLGVGRQTELVARAVRAVGAVYPARRFTRK
;
A
#
# COMPACT_ATOMS: atom_id res chain seq x y z
N MET A 1 3.07 19.68 10.45
CA MET A 1 3.81 20.95 10.57
C MET A 1 2.86 22.09 10.24
N GLY A 2 2.75 23.07 11.13
CA GLY A 2 1.86 24.21 11.01
C GLY A 2 2.40 25.30 10.07
N PHE A 3 1.48 26.07 9.49
CA PHE A 3 1.80 27.26 8.71
C PHE A 3 2.21 28.42 9.62
N ASN A 4 3.13 29.28 9.15
CA ASN A 4 3.46 30.58 9.74
C ASN A 4 4.21 30.57 11.10
N TYR A 5 4.90 29.48 11.42
CA TYR A 5 5.75 29.39 12.61
C TYR A 5 7.21 29.20 12.21
N ASP A 6 8.10 30.00 12.80
CA ASP A 6 9.54 29.92 12.56
C ASP A 6 10.16 28.64 13.18
N ALA A 7 11.43 28.39 12.88
CA ALA A 7 12.14 27.21 13.39
C ALA A 7 12.25 27.22 14.92
N ASP A 8 12.30 28.41 15.54
CA ASP A 8 12.41 28.58 16.98
C ASP A 8 11.11 28.20 17.69
N PHE A 9 9.95 28.53 17.10
CA PHE A 9 8.65 28.08 17.59
C PHE A 9 8.58 26.57 17.68
N TRP A 10 8.99 25.85 16.62
CA TRP A 10 8.93 24.38 16.62
C TRP A 10 9.92 23.76 17.61
N ARG A 11 11.12 24.33 17.75
CA ARG A 11 12.10 23.88 18.74
C ARG A 11 11.53 23.97 20.16
N ASP A 12 10.79 25.03 20.46
CA ASP A 12 10.22 25.26 21.78
C ASP A 12 8.89 24.50 22.00
N TYR A 13 8.10 24.31 20.95
CA TYR A 13 6.79 23.66 21.02
C TYR A 13 6.86 22.13 21.04
N LEU A 14 7.71 21.52 20.20
CA LEU A 14 7.76 20.06 20.05
C LEU A 14 8.01 19.31 21.38
N PRO A 15 8.89 19.76 22.29
CA PRO A 15 9.10 19.10 23.58
C PRO A 15 7.85 19.07 24.47
N VAL A 16 7.00 20.09 24.36
CA VAL A 16 5.79 20.25 25.20
C VAL A 16 4.49 19.91 24.46
N ALA A 17 4.54 19.61 23.17
CA ALA A 17 3.35 19.38 22.33
C ALA A 17 2.41 18.28 22.87
N HIS A 18 2.96 17.26 23.55
CA HIS A 18 2.19 16.19 24.18
C HIS A 18 1.32 16.65 25.38
N LEU A 19 1.62 17.82 25.94
CA LEU A 19 0.82 18.47 27.00
C LEU A 19 -0.36 19.27 26.43
N ASN A 20 -0.43 19.46 25.11
CA ASN A 20 -1.51 20.20 24.49
C ASN A 20 -2.79 19.36 24.42
N ALA A 21 -3.69 19.57 25.37
CA ALA A 21 -5.00 18.90 25.43
C ALA A 21 -6.04 19.45 24.44
N ILE A 22 -5.81 20.61 23.83
CA ILE A 22 -6.80 21.32 23.01
C ILE A 22 -7.23 20.51 21.77
N PRO A 23 -6.33 19.85 21.01
CA PRO A 23 -6.76 18.98 19.90
C PRO A 23 -7.67 17.83 20.33
N ALA A 24 -7.43 17.23 21.50
CA ALA A 24 -8.25 16.15 22.02
C ALA A 24 -9.64 16.66 22.46
N LEU A 25 -9.69 17.78 23.18
CA LEU A 25 -10.93 18.40 23.67
C LEU A 25 -11.81 18.93 22.53
N SER A 26 -11.20 19.44 21.45
CA SER A 26 -11.92 19.95 20.28
C SER A 26 -12.43 18.86 19.33
N ALA A 27 -11.92 17.63 19.41
CA ALA A 27 -12.25 16.55 18.49
C ALA A 27 -13.76 16.25 18.34
N PRO A 28 -14.62 16.32 19.38
CA PRO A 28 -16.07 16.15 19.24
C PRO A 28 -16.75 17.26 18.43
N PHE A 29 -16.15 18.45 18.35
CA PHE A 29 -16.74 19.66 17.76
C PHE A 29 -16.40 19.87 16.27
N ALA A 30 -15.62 18.97 15.66
CA ALA A 30 -15.13 19.15 14.29
C ALA A 30 -16.21 19.31 13.21
N HIS A 31 -17.44 18.87 13.48
CA HIS A 31 -18.56 19.03 12.55
C HIS A 31 -19.04 20.50 12.45
N ARG A 32 -18.67 21.37 13.40
CA ARG A 32 -19.11 22.78 13.46
C ARG A 32 -18.34 23.71 12.53
N GLY A 33 -17.29 23.22 11.86
CA GLY A 33 -16.49 24.01 10.92
C GLY A 33 -15.55 24.99 11.63
N LEU A 34 -16.12 25.99 12.32
CA LEU A 34 -15.42 26.90 13.23
C LEU A 34 -15.72 26.52 14.69
N VAL A 35 -14.69 26.46 15.52
CA VAL A 35 -14.79 26.13 16.95
C VAL A 35 -13.96 27.12 17.75
N ASP A 36 -14.53 27.69 18.81
CA ASP A 36 -13.78 28.48 19.80
C ASP A 36 -13.40 27.56 20.97
N THR A 37 -12.17 27.65 21.48
CA THR A 37 -11.77 26.89 22.67
C THR A 37 -12.71 27.12 23.85
N ARG A 38 -13.31 28.32 23.95
CA ARG A 38 -14.27 28.67 24.99
C ARG A 38 -15.59 27.87 24.92
N ASP A 39 -15.85 27.18 23.80
CA ASP A 39 -17.01 26.31 23.65
C ASP A 39 -16.89 25.03 24.51
N PHE A 40 -15.68 24.66 24.93
CA PHE A 40 -15.42 23.38 25.60
C PHE A 40 -14.42 23.43 26.76
N ILE A 41 -13.71 24.55 26.97
CA ILE A 41 -12.89 24.79 28.16
C ILE A 41 -13.06 26.24 28.62
N SER A 42 -13.25 26.46 29.92
CA SER A 42 -13.36 27.81 30.47
C SER A 42 -12.00 28.52 30.40
N SER A 43 -11.98 29.86 30.30
CA SER A 43 -10.72 30.61 30.32
C SER A 43 -9.91 30.35 31.59
N HIS A 44 -10.60 30.15 32.72
CA HIS A 44 -9.95 29.79 33.98
C HIS A 44 -9.22 28.45 33.86
N ASP A 45 -9.87 27.41 33.34
CA ASP A 45 -9.27 26.07 33.26
C ASP A 45 -8.19 26.00 32.17
N TYR A 46 -8.32 26.78 31.09
CA TYR A 46 -7.28 26.93 30.07
C TYR A 46 -5.97 27.46 30.68
N GLU A 47 -6.06 28.46 31.58
CA GLU A 47 -4.91 29.06 32.25
C GLU A 47 -4.22 28.09 33.24
N HIS A 48 -4.90 27.01 33.64
CA HIS A 48 -4.35 25.95 34.49
C HIS A 48 -3.71 24.80 33.71
N LEU A 49 -3.80 24.79 32.37
CA LEU A 49 -3.13 23.77 31.57
C LEU A 49 -1.60 23.93 31.64
N ASP A 50 -0.88 22.81 31.75
CA ASP A 50 0.60 22.82 31.74
C ASP A 50 1.15 23.45 30.45
N ILE A 51 0.54 23.14 29.30
CA ILE A 51 0.92 23.75 28.02
C ILE A 51 0.74 25.27 28.03
N TYR A 52 -0.26 25.80 28.74
CA TYR A 52 -0.46 27.24 28.83
C TYR A 52 0.70 27.89 29.57
N ASN A 53 1.02 27.39 30.76
CA ASN A 53 2.07 27.97 31.60
C ASN A 53 3.47 27.82 30.98
N LEU A 54 3.75 26.68 30.33
CA LEU A 54 5.06 26.39 29.75
C LEU A 54 5.28 27.01 28.37
N PHE A 55 4.22 27.20 27.57
CA PHE A 55 4.36 27.60 26.17
C PHE A 55 3.60 28.86 25.77
N PHE A 56 2.30 28.94 26.09
CA PHE A 56 1.43 30.01 25.58
C PHE A 56 1.48 31.30 26.41
N ARG A 57 1.63 31.22 27.73
CA ARG A 57 1.69 32.37 28.63
C ARG A 57 2.87 33.31 28.33
N PRO A 58 4.11 32.83 28.13
CA PRO A 58 5.23 33.70 27.75
C PRO A 58 5.08 34.33 26.36
N ARG A 59 4.17 33.83 25.53
CA ARG A 59 3.95 34.25 24.15
C ARG A 59 2.72 35.13 24.04
N ASP A 60 2.69 36.24 24.76
CA ASP A 60 1.57 37.21 24.76
C ASP A 60 0.27 36.70 25.38
N GLU A 61 0.37 35.86 26.42
CA GLU A 61 -0.78 35.38 27.18
C GLU A 61 -1.89 34.79 26.27
N LEU A 62 -1.49 33.97 25.29
CA LEU A 62 -2.42 33.26 24.40
C LEU A 62 -3.30 32.32 25.23
N ASN A 63 -4.52 32.75 25.55
CA ASN A 63 -5.38 32.09 26.53
C ASN A 63 -6.63 31.45 25.90
N SER A 64 -6.71 31.46 24.58
CA SER A 64 -7.79 30.85 23.82
C SER A 64 -7.39 30.74 22.35
N SER A 65 -8.15 29.96 21.58
CA SER A 65 -7.91 29.80 20.15
C SER A 65 -9.24 29.65 19.39
N MET A 66 -9.24 30.04 18.13
CA MET A 66 -10.30 29.71 17.17
C MET A 66 -9.75 28.72 16.13
N GLY A 67 -10.38 27.56 16.02
CA GLY A 67 -9.99 26.49 15.11
C GLY A 67 -10.96 26.35 13.94
N LEU A 68 -10.44 26.28 12.72
CA LEU A 68 -11.15 25.97 11.49
C LEU A 68 -10.80 24.57 11.00
N TRP A 69 -11.78 23.68 10.95
CA TRP A 69 -11.62 22.32 10.45
C TRP A 69 -11.70 22.31 8.92
N VAL A 70 -10.54 22.41 8.27
CA VAL A 70 -10.42 22.50 6.82
C VAL A 70 -10.59 21.13 6.15
N TYR A 71 -10.19 20.06 6.85
CA TYR A 71 -10.33 18.68 6.38
C TYR A 71 -10.46 17.71 7.56
N ARG A 72 -11.31 16.69 7.40
CA ARG A 72 -11.39 15.55 8.31
C ARG A 72 -11.82 14.28 7.57
N ASP A 73 -11.10 13.19 7.78
CA ASP A 73 -11.44 11.84 7.32
C ASP A 73 -10.91 10.81 8.31
N GLY A 74 -11.80 10.25 9.14
CA GLY A 74 -11.39 9.40 10.26
C GLY A 74 -10.51 10.15 11.26
N GLU A 75 -9.28 9.65 11.43
CA GLU A 75 -8.24 10.23 12.29
C GLU A 75 -7.41 11.32 11.59
N ASP A 76 -7.49 11.43 10.26
CA ASP A 76 -6.75 12.41 9.48
C ASP A 76 -7.45 13.78 9.55
N VAL A 77 -6.77 14.78 10.11
CA VAL A 77 -7.33 16.11 10.36
C VAL A 77 -6.41 17.20 9.83
N ALA A 78 -6.95 18.15 9.08
CA ALA A 78 -6.31 19.43 8.84
C ALA A 78 -7.11 20.54 9.52
N MET A 79 -6.46 21.24 10.43
CA MET A 79 -7.05 22.37 11.16
C MET A 79 -6.15 23.59 11.02
N LEU A 80 -6.77 24.74 10.73
CA LEU A 80 -6.14 26.05 10.88
C LEU A 80 -6.52 26.58 12.26
N THR A 81 -5.54 26.96 13.07
CA THR A 81 -5.80 27.50 14.41
C THR A 81 -5.28 28.92 14.47
N VAL A 82 -6.07 29.82 15.04
CA VAL A 82 -5.68 31.19 15.38
C VAL A 82 -5.68 31.28 16.90
N ASP A 83 -4.49 31.38 17.49
CA ASP A 83 -4.33 31.61 18.93
C ASP A 83 -4.57 33.08 19.24
N ILE A 84 -5.34 33.35 20.31
CA ILE A 84 -5.87 34.67 20.64
C ILE A 84 -5.32 35.10 22.02
N PRO A 85 -4.61 36.25 22.09
CA PRO A 85 -4.11 36.82 23.34
C PRO A 85 -5.24 37.22 24.31
N ARG A 86 -4.96 37.16 25.62
CA ARG A 86 -5.87 37.62 26.67
C ARG A 86 -6.36 39.06 26.50
N ARG A 87 -5.51 39.93 25.93
CA ARG A 87 -5.82 41.36 25.71
C ARG A 87 -6.88 41.62 24.63
N TYR A 88 -7.27 40.62 23.83
CA TYR A 88 -8.28 40.80 22.78
C TYR A 88 -9.67 41.00 23.37
N SER A 89 -10.31 42.12 23.01
CA SER A 89 -11.67 42.44 23.44
C SER A 89 -12.70 41.48 22.81
N GLU A 90 -13.87 41.32 23.45
CA GLU A 90 -14.95 40.50 22.88
C GLU A 90 -15.42 41.04 21.52
N GLN A 91 -15.36 42.36 21.31
CA GLN A 91 -15.69 42.98 20.03
C GLN A 91 -14.70 42.55 18.93
N ASP A 92 -13.40 42.53 19.24
CA ASP A 92 -12.37 42.12 18.27
C ASP A 92 -12.44 40.62 17.99
N ARG A 93 -12.78 39.80 18.99
CA ARG A 93 -13.06 38.38 18.81
C ARG A 93 -14.25 38.14 17.88
N GLN A 94 -15.35 38.86 18.06
CA GLN A 94 -16.51 38.75 17.15
C GLN A 94 -16.18 39.17 15.72
N LYS A 95 -15.35 40.22 15.54
CA LYS A 95 -14.85 40.62 14.22
C LYS A 95 -14.01 39.51 13.60
N LEU A 96 -13.07 38.94 14.35
CA LEU A 96 -12.23 37.83 13.92
C LEU A 96 -13.09 36.61 13.52
N GLU A 97 -14.06 36.24 14.35
CA GLU A 97 -14.97 35.13 14.06
C GLU A 97 -15.71 35.31 12.74
N ARG A 98 -16.27 36.51 12.49
CA ARG A 98 -16.94 36.84 11.22
C ARG A 98 -15.98 36.73 10.03
N SER A 99 -14.76 37.26 10.16
CA SER A 99 -13.74 37.15 9.12
C SER A 99 -13.36 35.70 8.83
N LEU A 100 -13.17 34.88 9.88
CA LEU A 100 -12.86 33.46 9.75
C LEU A 100 -13.99 32.68 9.08
N ARG A 101 -15.26 32.98 9.41
CA ARG A 101 -16.43 32.37 8.75
C ARG A 101 -16.49 32.68 7.25
N VAL A 102 -16.13 33.90 6.85
CA VAL A 102 -16.07 34.29 5.43
C VAL A 102 -14.95 33.56 4.69
N ILE A 103 -13.78 33.42 5.32
CA ILE A 103 -12.59 32.82 4.69
C ILE A 103 -12.67 31.28 4.68
N PHE A 104 -13.35 30.68 5.65
CA PHE A 104 -13.46 29.22 5.82
C PHE A 104 -13.80 28.43 4.55
N PRO A 105 -14.86 28.73 3.77
CA PRO A 105 -15.19 27.98 2.56
C PRO A 105 -14.08 28.06 1.51
N HIS A 106 -13.36 29.18 1.43
CA HIS A 106 -12.24 29.34 0.50
C HIS A 106 -11.02 28.50 0.92
N LEU A 107 -10.71 28.44 2.22
CA LEU A 107 -9.64 27.58 2.74
C LEU A 107 -9.95 26.11 2.51
N LYS A 108 -11.20 25.68 2.72
CA LYS A 108 -11.64 24.31 2.46
C LYS A 108 -11.50 23.95 0.98
N SER A 109 -11.95 24.82 0.09
CA SER A 109 -11.84 24.63 -1.36
C SER A 109 -10.39 24.62 -1.84
N ALA A 110 -9.57 25.54 -1.35
CA ALA A 110 -8.15 25.61 -1.69
C ALA A 110 -7.39 24.37 -1.20
N PHE A 111 -7.67 23.89 0.02
CA PHE A 111 -7.08 22.66 0.55
C PHE A 111 -7.52 21.43 -0.26
N ALA A 112 -8.81 21.34 -0.62
CA ALA A 112 -9.32 20.25 -1.46
C ALA A 112 -8.67 20.25 -2.85
N LEU A 113 -8.54 21.41 -3.50
CA LEU A 113 -7.86 21.57 -4.79
C LEU A 113 -6.37 21.19 -4.69
N MET A 114 -5.70 21.68 -3.66
CA MET A 114 -4.30 21.36 -3.40
C MET A 114 -4.11 19.84 -3.21
N MET A 115 -5.07 19.18 -2.55
CA MET A 115 -5.05 17.72 -2.43
C MET A 115 -5.30 16.99 -3.75
N ASP A 116 -6.27 17.44 -4.54
CA ASP A 116 -6.55 16.88 -5.87
C ASP A 116 -5.36 17.03 -6.84
N LEU A 117 -4.71 18.20 -6.84
CA LEU A 117 -3.53 18.47 -7.66
C LEU A 117 -2.32 17.62 -7.25
N GLU A 118 -2.08 17.45 -5.95
CA GLU A 118 -1.00 16.59 -5.46
C GLU A 118 -1.25 15.11 -5.78
N LEU A 119 -2.49 14.62 -5.63
CA LEU A 119 -2.88 13.26 -6.04
C LEU A 119 -2.68 13.01 -7.53
N LYS A 120 -2.89 14.05 -8.36
CA LYS A 120 -2.67 13.98 -9.82
C LYS A 120 -1.19 14.04 -10.21
N ARG A 121 -0.36 14.76 -9.46
CA ARG A 121 1.10 14.87 -9.71
C ARG A 121 1.87 13.59 -9.44
N ASP A 122 1.34 12.70 -8.60
CA ASP A 122 1.96 11.44 -8.18
C ASP A 122 1.55 10.22 -9.04
N ARG A 123 0.72 10.38 -10.07
CA ARG A 123 0.47 9.32 -11.05
C ARG A 123 1.42 9.49 -12.23
N PRO A 124 2.65 8.93 -12.19
CA PRO A 124 3.37 8.82 -13.44
C PRO A 124 2.59 7.82 -14.31
N GLU A 125 2.35 8.18 -15.57
CA GLU A 125 1.77 7.30 -16.59
C GLU A 125 2.54 5.96 -16.73
N THR A 126 3.75 5.87 -16.15
CA THR A 126 4.56 4.65 -16.03
C THR A 126 4.03 3.61 -15.04
N ALA A 127 3.03 3.92 -14.19
CA ALA A 127 2.56 3.01 -13.15
C ALA A 127 1.96 1.69 -13.71
N VAL A 128 1.30 1.77 -14.86
CA VAL A 128 0.72 0.61 -15.54
C VAL A 128 1.82 -0.25 -16.20
N PHE A 129 2.84 0.39 -16.77
CA PHE A 129 3.88 -0.31 -17.54
C PHE A 129 4.70 -1.29 -16.70
N TRP A 130 5.09 -0.93 -15.48
CA TRP A 130 5.86 -1.86 -14.62
C TRP A 130 5.00 -2.98 -14.04
N LEU A 131 3.70 -2.74 -13.83
CA LEU A 131 2.79 -3.76 -13.30
C LEU A 131 2.64 -4.93 -14.30
N GLU A 132 2.61 -4.64 -15.60
CA GLU A 132 2.57 -5.65 -16.66
C GLU A 132 3.86 -6.47 -16.80
N THR A 133 4.99 -5.99 -16.25
CA THR A 133 6.24 -6.78 -16.23
C THR A 133 6.24 -7.89 -15.18
N ILE A 134 5.26 -7.90 -14.27
CA ILE A 134 5.14 -8.93 -13.23
C ILE A 134 4.46 -10.17 -13.84
N PRO A 135 5.10 -11.35 -13.77
CA PRO A 135 4.61 -12.56 -14.44
C PRO A 135 3.39 -13.22 -13.76
N THR A 136 3.08 -12.84 -12.52
CA THR A 136 1.95 -13.35 -11.72
C THR A 136 0.86 -12.30 -11.58
N ALA A 137 -0.32 -12.72 -11.13
CA ALA A 137 -1.40 -11.81 -10.81
C ALA A 137 -0.94 -10.73 -9.83
N ALA A 138 -1.02 -9.47 -10.26
CA ALA A 138 -0.57 -8.32 -9.50
C ALA A 138 -1.68 -7.27 -9.44
N TYR A 139 -1.98 -6.81 -8.23
CA TYR A 139 -3.00 -5.81 -7.96
C TYR A 139 -2.34 -4.67 -7.19
N LEU A 140 -2.37 -3.47 -7.76
CA LEU A 140 -2.03 -2.26 -7.04
C LEU A 140 -3.26 -1.86 -6.23
N VAL A 141 -3.21 -1.96 -4.91
CA VAL A 141 -4.34 -1.67 -4.02
C VAL A 141 -4.04 -0.50 -3.09
N ASN A 142 -5.07 0.25 -2.71
CA ASN A 142 -4.93 1.25 -1.65
C ASN A 142 -5.02 0.62 -0.24
N ARG A 143 -4.87 1.43 0.82
CA ARG A 143 -4.99 1.00 2.23
C ARG A 143 -6.30 0.30 2.60
N ASN A 144 -7.34 0.47 1.79
CA ASN A 144 -8.66 -0.15 1.97
C ASN A 144 -8.84 -1.42 1.11
N CYS A 145 -7.77 -1.94 0.49
CA CYS A 145 -7.82 -3.11 -0.41
C CYS A 145 -8.68 -2.89 -1.66
N LYS A 146 -8.88 -1.62 -2.06
CA LYS A 146 -9.48 -1.28 -3.35
C LYS A 146 -8.41 -1.31 -4.43
N VAL A 147 -8.64 -2.10 -5.47
CA VAL A 147 -7.79 -2.23 -6.65
C VAL A 147 -7.81 -0.93 -7.44
N LEU A 148 -6.65 -0.28 -7.51
CA LEU A 148 -6.37 0.89 -8.32
C LEU A 148 -6.00 0.49 -9.75
N GLU A 149 -5.14 -0.51 -9.89
CA GLU A 149 -4.72 -1.10 -11.17
C GLU A 149 -4.44 -2.61 -10.99
N MET A 150 -4.49 -3.37 -12.08
CA MET A 150 -4.11 -4.80 -12.10
C MET A 150 -3.55 -5.17 -13.47
N ASN A 151 -2.59 -6.10 -13.51
CA ASN A 151 -2.03 -6.60 -14.77
C ASN A 151 -2.94 -7.63 -15.44
N GLU A 152 -2.59 -8.05 -16.67
CA GLU A 152 -3.36 -9.06 -17.41
C GLU A 152 -3.53 -10.37 -16.61
N ALA A 153 -2.48 -10.83 -15.93
CA ALA A 153 -2.52 -12.02 -15.08
C ALA A 153 -3.53 -11.86 -13.92
N GLY A 154 -3.59 -10.68 -13.30
CA GLY A 154 -4.55 -10.37 -12.24
C GLY A 154 -5.99 -10.32 -12.74
N MET A 155 -6.19 -9.84 -13.96
CA MET A 155 -7.50 -9.85 -14.61
C MET A 155 -7.96 -11.28 -14.93
N ARG A 156 -7.07 -12.13 -15.48
CA ARG A 156 -7.36 -13.55 -15.73
C ARG A 156 -7.69 -14.30 -14.45
N LEU A 157 -6.87 -14.16 -13.40
CA LEU A 157 -7.07 -14.85 -12.14
C LEU A 157 -8.40 -14.47 -11.48
N ALA A 158 -8.76 -13.18 -11.50
CA ALA A 158 -10.01 -12.69 -10.92
C ALA A 158 -11.27 -13.05 -11.74
N GLY A 159 -11.09 -13.38 -13.03
CA GLY A 159 -12.17 -13.81 -13.93
C GLY A 159 -12.31 -15.33 -14.04
N SER A 160 -11.41 -16.10 -13.41
CA SER A 160 -11.44 -17.57 -13.45
C SER A 160 -12.58 -18.11 -12.60
N GLU A 161 -13.40 -19.00 -13.16
CA GLU A 161 -14.48 -19.70 -12.42
C GLU A 161 -13.93 -20.65 -11.36
N ASP A 162 -12.70 -21.12 -11.53
CA ASP A 162 -12.03 -22.05 -10.63
C ASP A 162 -11.39 -21.34 -9.43
N CYS A 163 -11.38 -20.01 -9.39
CA CYS A 163 -10.72 -19.19 -8.37
C CYS A 163 -11.73 -18.51 -7.44
N SER A 164 -11.58 -18.69 -6.13
CA SER A 164 -12.42 -18.02 -5.14
C SER A 164 -12.11 -16.53 -5.00
N LEU A 165 -10.93 -16.05 -5.46
CA LEU A 165 -10.60 -14.64 -5.49
C LEU A 165 -11.25 -13.95 -6.70
N ALA A 166 -12.01 -12.90 -6.44
CA ALA A 166 -12.66 -12.09 -7.44
C ALA A 166 -12.52 -10.60 -7.12
N ILE A 167 -12.63 -9.76 -8.16
CA ILE A 167 -12.75 -8.31 -7.99
C ILE A 167 -14.22 -7.93 -8.08
N GLY A 168 -14.77 -7.43 -6.98
CA GLY A 168 -16.16 -6.96 -6.94
C GLY A 168 -16.36 -5.73 -7.84
N ARG A 169 -17.62 -5.43 -8.22
CA ARG A 169 -17.98 -4.23 -9.02
C ARG A 169 -17.46 -2.90 -8.45
N ASN A 170 -17.24 -2.83 -7.14
CA ASN A 170 -16.65 -1.69 -6.44
C ASN A 170 -15.10 -1.67 -6.45
N ARG A 171 -14.47 -2.55 -7.24
CA ARG A 171 -13.03 -2.78 -7.32
C ARG A 171 -12.39 -3.27 -6.02
N MET A 172 -13.14 -3.95 -5.16
CA MET A 172 -12.60 -4.56 -3.95
C MET A 172 -12.17 -6.00 -4.21
N VAL A 173 -11.00 -6.39 -3.69
CA VAL A 173 -10.58 -7.80 -3.65
C VAL A 173 -11.53 -8.55 -2.71
N ARG A 174 -12.10 -9.66 -3.19
CA ARG A 174 -13.01 -10.51 -2.42
C ARG A 174 -12.64 -11.97 -2.62
N SER A 175 -12.86 -12.77 -1.59
CA SER A 175 -12.87 -14.23 -1.68
C SER A 175 -14.28 -14.76 -1.41
N GLY A 176 -14.62 -15.93 -1.97
CA GLY A 176 -15.83 -16.67 -1.60
C GLY A 176 -15.98 -16.91 -0.09
N ALA A 177 -14.87 -16.92 0.66
CA ALA A 177 -14.86 -16.91 2.11
C ALA A 177 -14.62 -15.51 2.70
N ALA A 178 -15.57 -15.00 3.48
CA ALA A 178 -15.47 -13.67 4.12
C ALA A 178 -14.26 -13.55 5.07
N ALA A 179 -13.86 -14.65 5.72
CA ALA A 179 -12.68 -14.67 6.59
C ALA A 179 -11.38 -14.43 5.81
N VAL A 180 -11.27 -14.98 4.60
CA VAL A 180 -10.11 -14.80 3.71
C VAL A 180 -10.03 -13.35 3.24
N THR A 181 -11.17 -12.76 2.84
CA THR A 181 -11.25 -11.34 2.47
C THR A 181 -10.73 -10.44 3.58
N LYS A 182 -11.22 -10.62 4.81
CA LYS A 182 -10.76 -9.84 5.98
C LYS A 182 -9.27 -10.06 6.28
N ALA A 183 -8.77 -11.28 6.09
CA ALA A 183 -7.36 -11.57 6.30
C ALA A 183 -6.47 -10.82 5.30
N ILE A 184 -6.84 -10.79 4.02
CA ILE A 184 -6.12 -10.02 2.99
C ILE A 184 -6.17 -8.52 3.30
N GLU A 185 -7.35 -7.98 3.61
CA GLU A 185 -7.53 -6.57 3.97
C GLU A 185 -6.65 -6.16 5.17
N ALA A 186 -6.59 -7.00 6.21
CA ALA A 186 -5.79 -6.75 7.39
C ALA A 186 -4.29 -6.70 7.08
N ARG A 187 -3.80 -7.58 6.20
CA ARG A 187 -2.40 -7.60 5.75
C ARG A 187 -2.06 -6.38 4.91
N VAL A 188 -2.90 -6.05 3.93
CA VAL A 188 -2.74 -4.82 3.11
C VAL A 188 -2.66 -3.59 4.01
N ARG A 189 -3.57 -3.47 5.00
CA ARG A 189 -3.55 -2.36 5.94
C ARG A 189 -2.26 -2.34 6.77
N ARG A 190 -1.79 -3.48 7.26
CA ARG A 190 -0.56 -3.58 8.06
C ARG A 190 0.67 -3.18 7.26
N VAL A 191 0.78 -3.62 6.01
CA VAL A 191 1.89 -3.26 5.10
C VAL A 191 1.84 -1.77 4.75
N ALA A 192 0.66 -1.23 4.44
CA ALA A 192 0.50 0.20 4.18
C ALA A 192 0.96 1.05 5.38
N MET A 193 0.66 0.65 6.62
CA MET A 193 1.06 1.40 7.81
C MET A 193 2.55 1.22 8.14
N SER A 194 3.04 -0.02 8.16
CA SER A 194 4.41 -0.35 8.61
C SER A 194 5.50 -0.10 7.56
N LEU A 195 5.14 -0.05 6.27
CA LEU A 195 6.08 -0.09 5.14
C LEU A 195 7.01 -1.31 5.15
N VAL A 196 6.60 -2.38 5.82
CA VAL A 196 7.32 -3.66 5.82
C VAL A 196 6.56 -4.62 4.92
N PRO A 197 7.20 -5.23 3.90
CA PRO A 197 6.57 -6.27 3.09
C PRO A 197 6.09 -7.45 3.94
N GLU A 198 4.97 -8.07 3.57
CA GLU A 198 4.39 -9.22 4.26
C GLU A 198 4.10 -10.35 3.27
N GLY A 199 4.71 -11.52 3.46
CA GLY A 199 4.52 -12.71 2.63
C GLY A 199 5.68 -13.72 2.74
N PRO A 200 5.56 -14.93 2.15
CA PRO A 200 4.33 -15.47 1.58
C PRO A 200 3.27 -15.74 2.64
N PHE A 201 2.00 -15.63 2.25
CA PHE A 201 0.88 -16.15 3.04
C PHE A 201 -0.06 -16.97 2.18
N ALA A 202 -0.65 -18.01 2.77
CA ALA A 202 -1.64 -18.82 2.07
C ALA A 202 -2.92 -18.00 1.84
N ILE A 203 -3.47 -18.09 0.63
CA ILE A 203 -4.83 -17.66 0.33
C ILE A 203 -5.64 -18.94 0.06
N PRO A 204 -6.48 -19.36 1.01
CA PRO A 204 -7.29 -20.56 0.84
C PRO A 204 -8.20 -20.44 -0.39
N ASP A 205 -8.22 -21.49 -1.21
CA ASP A 205 -9.03 -21.54 -2.42
C ASP A 205 -9.73 -22.90 -2.54
N GLY A 206 -10.94 -23.00 -1.98
CA GLY A 206 -11.62 -24.28 -1.77
C GLY A 206 -10.81 -25.22 -0.88
N ASP A 207 -10.78 -26.51 -1.24
CA ASP A 207 -10.09 -27.57 -0.48
C ASP A 207 -8.59 -27.69 -0.79
N ARG A 208 -8.05 -26.89 -1.73
CA ARG A 208 -6.64 -26.93 -2.13
C ARG A 208 -5.96 -25.58 -1.86
N PRO A 209 -4.91 -25.53 -1.03
CA PRO A 209 -4.15 -24.30 -0.83
C PRO A 209 -3.21 -24.05 -2.03
N ARG A 210 -3.78 -23.60 -3.16
CA ARG A 210 -3.01 -23.35 -4.39
C ARG A 210 -2.48 -21.92 -4.51
N LEU A 211 -3.12 -20.95 -3.85
CA LEU A 211 -2.76 -19.55 -3.97
C LEU A 211 -1.86 -19.08 -2.81
N SER A 212 -0.83 -18.31 -3.16
CA SER A 212 0.05 -17.63 -2.21
C SER A 212 0.09 -16.13 -2.48
N GLY A 213 -0.04 -15.33 -1.42
CA GLY A 213 -0.06 -13.88 -1.49
C GLY A 213 1.22 -13.24 -0.94
N TYR A 214 1.59 -12.11 -1.53
CA TYR A 214 2.61 -11.18 -1.03
C TYR A 214 2.07 -9.76 -1.08
N CYS A 215 2.28 -9.00 -0.01
CA CYS A 215 1.98 -7.58 0.06
C CYS A 215 3.29 -6.80 0.13
N ILE A 216 3.55 -5.94 -0.85
CA ILE A 216 4.78 -5.16 -0.95
C ILE A 216 4.39 -3.67 -0.95
N PRO A 217 4.93 -2.84 -0.06
CA PRO A 217 4.67 -1.40 -0.08
C PRO A 217 5.31 -0.80 -1.33
N VAL A 218 4.54 -0.03 -2.10
CA VAL A 218 5.06 0.75 -3.24
C VAL A 218 5.41 2.13 -2.72
N GLY A 219 6.70 2.46 -2.75
CA GLY A 219 7.19 3.77 -2.30
C GLY A 219 6.78 4.87 -3.27
N THR A 220 6.10 5.91 -2.77
CA THR A 220 5.96 7.17 -3.53
C THR A 220 7.30 7.89 -3.49
N GLY A 221 8.02 7.88 -4.61
CA GLY A 221 9.39 8.41 -4.75
C GLY A 221 9.49 9.95 -4.69
N SER A 222 8.98 10.57 -3.64
CA SER A 222 9.04 12.02 -3.47
C SER A 222 9.88 12.40 -2.25
N GLN A 223 11.14 12.76 -2.53
CA GLN A 223 12.08 13.40 -1.58
C GLN A 223 11.71 14.87 -1.28
N ARG A 224 10.43 15.24 -1.21
CA ARG A 224 10.03 16.60 -0.84
C ARG A 224 9.11 16.55 0.38
N ASP A 225 9.58 17.13 1.48
CA ASP A 225 8.80 17.37 2.69
C ASP A 225 7.72 18.42 2.42
N SER A 226 6.60 17.99 1.83
CA SER A 226 5.38 18.79 1.84
C SER A 226 4.63 18.54 3.15
N VAL A 227 4.07 19.60 3.75
CA VAL A 227 3.14 19.52 4.90
C VAL A 227 1.99 18.55 4.63
N LEU A 228 1.70 18.29 3.35
CA LEU A 228 0.69 17.37 2.87
C LEU A 228 1.12 15.90 2.88
N ARG A 229 2.37 15.57 3.19
CA ARG A 229 2.86 14.18 3.24
C ARG A 229 2.03 13.31 4.19
N HIS A 230 1.63 13.84 5.35
CA HIS A 230 0.76 13.14 6.29
C HIS A 230 -0.61 12.80 5.68
N PHE A 231 -1.08 13.63 4.75
CA PHE A 231 -2.29 13.42 3.97
C PHE A 231 -2.06 12.62 2.67
N ARG A 232 -0.82 12.53 2.17
CA ARG A 232 -0.40 11.67 1.04
C ARG A 232 -0.29 10.21 1.45
N ASP A 233 -0.06 9.92 2.73
CA ASP A 233 -0.07 8.55 3.27
C ASP A 233 -1.43 7.83 3.07
N ARG A 234 -2.46 8.54 2.59
CA ARG A 234 -3.73 7.99 2.08
C ARG A 234 -3.60 7.19 0.79
N ASN A 235 -2.57 7.41 -0.02
CA ASN A 235 -2.24 6.65 -1.23
C ASN A 235 -0.97 5.81 -1.01
N ARG A 236 -0.81 5.20 0.17
CA ARG A 236 0.15 4.10 0.31
C ARG A 236 -0.41 2.92 -0.44
N GLU A 237 0.08 2.80 -1.66
CA GLU A 237 -0.23 1.71 -2.55
C GLU A 237 0.54 0.48 -2.06
N VAL A 238 -0.18 -0.62 -1.99
CA VAL A 238 0.39 -1.92 -1.72
C VAL A 238 0.25 -2.71 -3.01
N LEU A 239 1.36 -3.22 -3.49
CA LEU A 239 1.37 -4.23 -4.51
C LEU A 239 1.00 -5.56 -3.86
N LEU A 240 -0.21 -6.03 -4.12
CA LEU A 240 -0.66 -7.37 -3.78
C LEU A 240 -0.34 -8.29 -4.96
N VAL A 241 0.62 -9.20 -4.77
CA VAL A 241 0.94 -10.25 -5.73
C VAL A 241 0.28 -11.54 -5.27
N VAL A 242 -0.42 -12.22 -6.17
CA VAL A 242 -1.01 -13.53 -5.95
C VAL A 242 -0.37 -14.50 -6.95
N ALA A 243 0.32 -15.50 -6.44
CA ALA A 243 0.90 -16.57 -7.24
C ALA A 243 0.06 -17.83 -7.07
N ASP A 244 -0.41 -18.39 -8.19
CA ASP A 244 -1.02 -19.71 -8.23
C ASP A 244 0.08 -20.77 -8.40
N ALA A 245 0.12 -21.75 -7.50
CA ALA A 245 1.08 -22.84 -7.56
C ALA A 245 0.97 -23.62 -8.88
N ASP A 246 -0.23 -23.75 -9.45
CA ASP A 246 -0.44 -24.45 -10.72
C ASP A 246 0.10 -23.63 -11.91
N GLU A 247 0.00 -22.28 -11.87
CA GLU A 247 0.64 -21.40 -12.85
C GLU A 247 2.18 -21.33 -12.69
N VAL A 248 2.69 -21.35 -11.45
CA VAL A 248 4.13 -21.40 -11.17
C VAL A 248 4.73 -22.74 -11.63
N LEU A 249 3.94 -23.82 -11.56
CA LEU A 249 4.32 -25.12 -12.07
C LEU A 249 4.23 -25.23 -13.59
N SER A 250 3.41 -24.42 -14.27
CA SER A 250 3.42 -24.30 -15.73
C SER A 250 4.70 -23.60 -16.19
N ASN A 251 5.83 -24.30 -16.11
CA ASN A 251 7.16 -23.81 -16.43
C ASN A 251 7.24 -23.54 -17.95
N PRO A 252 7.16 -22.29 -18.45
CA PRO A 252 7.10 -22.04 -19.88
C PRO A 252 8.43 -22.49 -20.52
N PRO A 253 8.41 -23.23 -21.65
CA PRO A 253 9.61 -23.68 -22.32
C PRO A 253 10.61 -22.56 -22.59
N GLU A 254 10.15 -21.36 -22.92
CA GLU A 254 10.97 -20.20 -23.26
C GLU A 254 11.78 -19.69 -22.06
N ILE A 255 11.18 -19.73 -20.86
CA ILE A 255 11.85 -19.35 -19.60
C ILE A 255 12.89 -20.40 -19.23
N ILE A 256 12.55 -21.70 -19.36
CA ILE A 256 13.49 -22.80 -19.13
C ILE A 256 14.67 -22.72 -20.09
N GLU A 257 14.41 -22.46 -21.38
CA GLU A 257 15.41 -22.31 -22.43
C GLU A 257 16.44 -21.24 -22.04
N THR A 258 15.95 -20.05 -21.72
CA THR A 258 16.79 -18.89 -21.41
C THR A 258 17.53 -19.08 -20.08
N ALA A 259 16.86 -19.56 -19.03
CA ALA A 259 17.43 -19.64 -17.69
C ALA A 259 18.43 -20.80 -17.54
N LEU A 260 18.28 -21.88 -18.31
CA LEU A 260 19.12 -23.07 -18.24
C LEU A 260 20.03 -23.27 -19.46
N GLY A 261 19.95 -22.40 -20.48
CA GLY A 261 20.75 -22.52 -21.70
C GLY A 261 20.44 -23.78 -22.50
N LEU A 262 19.17 -24.21 -22.49
CA LEU A 262 18.70 -25.37 -23.25
C LEU A 262 18.30 -24.98 -24.67
N THR A 263 18.07 -25.97 -25.54
CA THR A 263 17.45 -25.72 -26.86
C THR A 263 15.92 -25.68 -26.74
N PRO A 264 15.19 -25.11 -27.71
CA PRO A 264 13.73 -25.10 -27.68
C PRO A 264 13.08 -26.49 -27.59
N ALA A 265 13.74 -27.53 -28.10
CA ALA A 265 13.27 -28.91 -28.01
C ALA A 265 13.49 -29.51 -26.61
N GLU A 266 14.68 -29.29 -26.04
CA GLU A 266 15.00 -29.72 -24.67
C GLU A 266 14.14 -29.00 -23.63
N ALA A 267 13.93 -27.69 -23.80
CA ALA A 267 13.12 -26.91 -22.88
C ALA A 267 11.65 -27.33 -22.90
N ARG A 268 11.10 -27.69 -24.08
CA ARG A 268 9.74 -28.23 -24.20
C ARG A 268 9.55 -29.54 -23.43
N ILE A 269 10.48 -30.49 -23.56
CA ILE A 269 10.35 -31.76 -22.82
C ILE A 269 10.60 -31.58 -21.30
N VAL A 270 11.52 -30.69 -20.91
CA VAL A 270 11.78 -30.37 -19.50
C VAL A 270 10.60 -29.64 -18.86
N SER A 271 9.94 -28.74 -19.59
CA SER A 271 8.69 -28.08 -19.20
C SER A 271 7.59 -29.11 -18.95
N ALA A 272 7.33 -29.99 -19.94
CA ALA A 272 6.30 -31.02 -19.83
C ALA A 272 6.56 -31.98 -18.66
N LEU A 273 7.82 -32.35 -18.40
CA LEU A 273 8.21 -33.15 -17.24
C LEU A 273 8.00 -32.44 -15.90
N SER A 274 8.08 -31.11 -15.87
CA SER A 274 7.95 -30.31 -14.65
C SER A 274 6.50 -30.04 -14.26
N ASN A 275 5.57 -30.14 -15.21
CA ASN A 275 4.12 -30.05 -14.98
C ASN A 275 3.51 -31.31 -14.33
N GLY A 276 4.34 -32.32 -14.05
CA GLY A 276 3.93 -33.59 -13.46
C GLY A 276 3.89 -34.73 -14.48
N GLY A 277 3.97 -35.96 -13.98
CA GLY A 277 3.90 -37.17 -14.80
C GLY A 277 5.23 -37.84 -15.14
N GLY A 278 5.14 -38.98 -15.81
CA GLY A 278 6.29 -39.75 -16.29
C GLY A 278 6.81 -39.27 -17.65
N LEU A 279 8.00 -39.75 -18.07
CA LEU A 279 8.60 -39.38 -19.37
C LEU A 279 7.68 -39.66 -20.58
N ARG A 280 6.78 -40.64 -20.46
CA ARG A 280 5.83 -41.00 -21.52
C ARG A 280 4.75 -39.95 -21.69
N GLU A 281 4.15 -39.51 -20.60
CA GLU A 281 3.14 -38.45 -20.58
C GLU A 281 3.73 -37.12 -21.04
N ALA A 282 4.97 -36.83 -20.66
CA ALA A 282 5.69 -35.65 -21.15
C ALA A 282 6.00 -35.73 -22.66
N ALA A 283 6.30 -36.92 -23.19
CA ALA A 283 6.51 -37.11 -24.62
C ALA A 283 5.20 -36.89 -25.41
N ASP A 284 4.09 -37.42 -24.89
CA ASP A 284 2.76 -37.25 -25.48
C ASP A 284 2.34 -35.76 -25.45
N ALA A 285 2.53 -35.08 -24.32
CA ALA A 285 2.25 -33.65 -24.17
C ALA A 285 3.12 -32.78 -25.09
N ALA A 286 4.35 -33.20 -25.37
CA ALA A 286 5.26 -32.52 -26.29
C ALA A 286 5.05 -32.93 -27.77
N GLY A 287 4.15 -33.88 -28.06
CA GLY A 287 3.87 -34.36 -29.43
C GLY A 287 5.04 -35.11 -30.08
N ILE A 288 5.90 -35.77 -29.29
CA ILE A 288 7.09 -36.48 -29.77
C ILE A 288 7.12 -37.95 -29.32
N GLY A 289 7.86 -38.78 -30.04
CA GLY A 289 8.05 -40.18 -29.66
C GLY A 289 8.88 -40.35 -28.39
N TYR A 290 8.61 -41.40 -27.61
CA TYR A 290 9.30 -41.71 -26.35
C TYR A 290 10.84 -41.75 -26.48
N ASN A 291 11.36 -42.34 -27.56
CA ASN A 291 12.81 -42.39 -27.80
C ASN A 291 13.41 -41.00 -28.03
N THR A 292 12.69 -40.11 -28.71
CA THR A 292 13.09 -38.72 -28.92
C THR A 292 13.09 -37.95 -27.60
N ALA A 293 12.03 -38.11 -26.79
CA ALA A 293 11.95 -37.51 -25.46
C ALA A 293 13.11 -37.99 -24.56
N ARG A 294 13.42 -39.29 -24.57
CA ARG A 294 14.54 -39.86 -23.81
C ARG A 294 15.89 -39.25 -24.22
N SER A 295 16.14 -39.11 -25.52
CA SER A 295 17.38 -38.51 -26.02
C SER A 295 17.48 -37.02 -25.66
N GLN A 296 16.39 -36.26 -25.75
CA GLN A 296 16.36 -34.85 -25.37
C GLN A 296 16.59 -34.64 -23.87
N VAL A 297 15.99 -35.49 -23.01
CA VAL A 297 16.22 -35.45 -21.56
C VAL A 297 17.66 -35.81 -21.21
N ALA A 298 18.26 -36.80 -21.88
CA ALA A 298 19.66 -37.16 -21.70
C ALA A 298 20.60 -36.01 -22.10
N SER A 299 20.32 -35.35 -23.23
CA SER A 299 21.07 -34.17 -23.69
C SER A 299 20.97 -33.01 -22.70
N ALA A 300 19.76 -32.68 -22.25
CA ALA A 300 19.54 -31.64 -21.25
C ALA A 300 20.23 -31.96 -19.91
N SER A 301 20.18 -33.21 -19.47
CA SER A 301 20.84 -33.67 -18.24
C SER A 301 22.36 -33.54 -18.33
N ALA A 302 22.95 -33.90 -19.48
CA ALA A 302 24.37 -33.75 -19.73
C ALA A 302 24.81 -32.27 -19.73
N LYS A 303 24.04 -31.38 -20.39
CA LYS A 303 24.31 -29.93 -20.40
C LYS A 303 24.29 -29.31 -19.01
N LEU A 304 23.38 -29.78 -18.16
CA LEU A 304 23.19 -29.23 -16.81
C LEU A 304 23.98 -29.97 -15.72
N GLY A 305 24.73 -31.02 -16.10
CA GLY A 305 25.53 -31.81 -15.17
C GLY A 305 24.71 -32.54 -14.12
N VAL A 306 23.47 -32.95 -14.45
CA VAL A 306 22.56 -33.64 -13.53
C VAL A 306 22.45 -35.11 -13.88
N GLY A 307 22.45 -35.98 -12.86
CA GLY A 307 22.47 -37.43 -13.06
C GLY A 307 21.08 -38.08 -13.02
N ARG A 308 20.07 -37.35 -12.55
CA ARG A 308 18.71 -37.86 -12.36
C ARG A 308 17.68 -36.94 -12.98
N GLN A 309 16.65 -37.52 -13.58
CA GLN A 309 15.51 -36.77 -14.14
C GLN A 309 14.83 -35.88 -13.09
N THR A 310 14.73 -36.34 -11.83
CA THR A 310 14.19 -35.52 -10.73
C THR A 310 15.06 -34.30 -10.41
N GLU A 311 16.37 -34.39 -10.61
CA GLU A 311 17.29 -33.27 -10.43
C GLU A 311 17.18 -32.25 -11.57
N LEU A 312 16.96 -32.73 -12.80
CA LEU A 312 16.63 -31.88 -13.95
C LEU A 312 15.35 -31.08 -13.72
N VAL A 313 14.28 -31.75 -13.28
CA VAL A 313 12.99 -31.10 -12.92
C VAL A 313 13.19 -30.10 -11.77
N ALA A 314 13.92 -30.47 -10.71
CA ALA A 314 14.18 -29.56 -9.60
C ALA A 314 14.96 -28.30 -10.02
N ARG A 315 15.87 -28.40 -10.99
CA ARG A 315 16.56 -27.23 -11.55
C ARG A 315 15.63 -26.35 -12.38
N ALA A 316 14.76 -26.95 -13.20
CA ALA A 316 13.76 -26.22 -13.98
C ALA A 316 12.82 -25.41 -13.07
N VAL A 317 12.23 -26.06 -12.06
CA VAL A 317 11.34 -25.43 -11.09
C VAL A 317 12.04 -24.30 -10.31
N ARG A 318 13.33 -24.47 -9.95
CA ARG A 318 14.10 -23.43 -9.27
C ARG A 318 14.45 -22.24 -10.17
N ALA A 319 14.78 -22.50 -11.43
CA ALA A 319 15.14 -21.48 -12.39
C ALA A 319 13.93 -20.56 -12.69
N VAL A 320 12.75 -21.17 -12.85
CA VAL A 320 11.48 -20.47 -13.01
C VAL A 320 11.07 -19.78 -11.70
N GLY A 321 11.23 -20.46 -10.56
CA GLY A 321 11.04 -19.93 -9.20
C GLY A 321 11.83 -18.65 -8.89
N ALA A 322 13.02 -18.46 -9.47
CA ALA A 322 13.89 -17.30 -9.26
C ALA A 322 13.48 -16.06 -10.08
N VAL A 323 12.61 -16.22 -11.09
CA VAL A 323 12.00 -15.11 -11.85
C VAL A 323 10.86 -14.47 -11.02
N TYR A 324 10.30 -15.20 -10.06
CA TYR A 324 9.31 -14.67 -9.12
C TYR A 324 9.98 -13.90 -7.97
N PRO A 325 9.34 -12.85 -7.44
CA PRO A 325 9.90 -12.01 -6.38
C PRO A 325 9.86 -12.73 -5.02
N ALA A 326 10.68 -13.76 -4.84
CA ALA A 326 10.95 -14.33 -3.52
C ALA A 326 12.32 -15.05 -3.51
N ARG A 327 13.34 -14.39 -2.94
CA ARG A 327 14.33 -15.02 -2.02
C ARG A 327 15.52 -14.16 -1.54
N ARG A 328 15.63 -12.87 -1.87
CA ARG A 328 16.73 -12.04 -1.32
C ARG A 328 16.22 -10.80 -0.58
N PHE A 329 15.72 -11.01 0.64
CA PHE A 329 15.78 -9.99 1.70
C PHE A 329 16.53 -10.58 2.89
N THR A 330 17.82 -10.86 2.69
CA THR A 330 18.75 -11.01 3.80
C THR A 330 18.95 -9.64 4.44
N ARG A 331 18.45 -9.50 5.66
CA ARG A 331 18.81 -8.42 6.58
C ARG A 331 20.34 -8.27 6.64
N LYS A 332 20.82 -7.06 6.39
CA LYS A 332 22.00 -6.52 7.09
C LYS A 332 21.49 -5.40 7.97
#